data_AF-R7LTR6-F1
#
_entry.id   AF-R7LTR6-F1
#
_cell.length_a   1.000
_cell.length_b   1.000
_cell.length_c   1.000
_cell.angle_alpha   90.00
_cell.angle_beta   90.00
_cell.angle_gamma   90.00
#
_symmetry.space_group_name_H-M   'P 1'
#
loop_
_entity.id
_entity.type
_entity.pdbx_description
1 polymer ?
#
loop_
_entity_poly.entity_id
_entity_poly.type
_entity_poly.pdbx_seq_one_letter_code
_entity_poly.pdbx_strand_id
1 'polypeptide(L)'
;MRVQVITNSIYPYQLNNNHRIEQNKNVSFVGRIGSLNHGLSKFDKEIMAYYSDLYHKMGIVSVQNVTKMATTIKKNTGLDLDTVYKSMDILSQFSSYKSLKKIEQALGKMNSTSFKTLPIDDSQFLTRDICLSDVFNYLSMKNFNSLGTGQSPVALVDSDILNTLKKCNVEPHNYFQTKKAVYIDSFENGYNFLNQACSFENFVSQKLKTAQIYQNKNEKDIFYNLDYVLNGEVLKRCKQYGINPKILRLENAQPVTPEKIADNLNPIMPKFKTFLQISKDIAIGGQLSKRDGEKYVADFLKSMTDVITPRRYSKMLSELNFKIDSYMNEYHRDKNQLFHIIPDSNKSFSLTNYMYRKVNNIDSTFNILLDDDKFGSTMDCLRVMPKGSTIVIMDDYLLSGLSMRREQFPYEALISLKEKFLKDNDINFIFAPVISTRAGKSEMETYIKNIANRSGKDVILTSKLLPYYKENYVYDNFRRYNRFQTSSVLPYMGPDTNAEEFTPLYEKFLCTSHAQKICLDNIGDILNFYV
;
A
#
# COMPACT_ATOMS: atom_id res chain seq x y z
N MET A 1 -22.93 -48.78 -19.72
CA MET A 1 -21.71 -49.61 -19.77
C MET A 1 -20.54 -48.70 -20.14
N ARG A 2 -19.53 -48.66 -19.25
CA ARG A 2 -18.15 -48.12 -19.35
C ARG A 2 -17.87 -46.66 -19.74
N VAL A 3 -17.16 -46.03 -18.80
CA VAL A 3 -16.33 -44.82 -18.82
C VAL A 3 -14.96 -45.10 -19.48
N GLN A 4 -14.35 -44.10 -20.13
CA GLN A 4 -12.91 -43.73 -20.15
C GLN A 4 -12.76 -42.48 -21.06
N VAL A 5 -12.48 -41.24 -20.61
CA VAL A 5 -11.31 -40.62 -19.93
C VAL A 5 -10.14 -40.24 -20.88
N ILE A 6 -10.07 -38.92 -21.17
CA ILE A 6 -8.93 -37.95 -21.18
C ILE A 6 -7.77 -38.10 -22.22
N THR A 7 -7.50 -37.04 -23.01
CA THR A 7 -6.29 -36.15 -22.92
C THR A 7 -6.17 -35.08 -24.03
N ASN A 8 -5.98 -33.83 -23.59
CA ASN A 8 -5.08 -32.75 -24.04
C ASN A 8 -4.80 -32.42 -25.52
N SER A 9 -5.01 -31.13 -25.87
CA SER A 9 -4.04 -30.26 -26.57
C SER A 9 -4.59 -28.81 -26.59
N ILE A 10 -4.14 -27.91 -25.72
CA ILE A 10 -3.11 -26.88 -26.00
C ILE A 10 -3.15 -26.36 -27.44
N TYR A 11 -3.67 -25.15 -27.64
CA TYR A 11 -3.28 -24.26 -28.75
C TYR A 11 -2.96 -22.87 -28.18
N PRO A 12 -1.72 -22.37 -28.36
CA PRO A 12 -1.30 -21.06 -27.87
C PRO A 12 -1.74 -19.95 -28.85
N TYR A 13 -2.32 -18.87 -28.34
CA TYR A 13 -2.46 -17.64 -29.12
C TYR A 13 -1.08 -16.97 -29.21
N GLN A 14 -0.44 -17.05 -30.39
CA GLN A 14 0.69 -16.20 -30.74
C GLN A 14 0.18 -14.79 -31.05
N LEU A 15 0.43 -13.84 -30.15
CA LEU A 15 0.33 -12.41 -30.44
C LEU A 15 1.59 -11.97 -31.20
N ASN A 16 1.40 -11.59 -32.47
CA ASN A 16 2.45 -11.00 -33.30
C ASN A 16 2.94 -9.67 -32.69
N ASN A 17 4.10 -9.72 -32.03
CA ASN A 17 4.87 -8.56 -31.59
C ASN A 17 5.56 -7.92 -32.80
N ASN A 18 4.90 -6.99 -33.50
CA ASN A 18 5.58 -6.18 -34.52
C ASN A 18 5.02 -4.76 -34.71
N HIS A 19 4.62 -4.11 -33.62
CA HIS A 19 4.46 -2.66 -33.63
C HIS A 19 5.39 -2.02 -32.60
N ARG A 20 6.52 -1.50 -33.12
CA ARG A 20 7.35 -0.51 -32.43
C ARG A 20 6.43 0.58 -31.87
N ILE A 21 6.36 0.67 -30.55
CA ILE A 21 5.75 1.80 -29.86
C ILE A 21 6.69 2.97 -30.07
N GLU A 22 6.38 3.85 -31.02
CA GLU A 22 7.05 5.15 -31.12
C GLU A 22 6.85 5.91 -29.80
N GLN A 23 7.96 6.16 -29.11
CA GLN A 23 8.02 7.08 -27.98
C GLN A 23 7.85 8.51 -28.51
N ASN A 24 6.62 8.94 -28.71
CA ASN A 24 6.34 10.36 -28.91
C ASN A 24 6.61 11.13 -27.61
N LYS A 25 7.74 11.85 -27.62
CA LYS A 25 8.09 12.90 -26.67
C LYS A 25 7.11 14.07 -26.85
N ASN A 26 6.75 14.69 -25.72
CA ASN A 26 5.97 15.92 -25.58
C ASN A 26 4.46 15.79 -25.82
N VAL A 27 3.70 15.57 -24.74
CA VAL A 27 2.31 16.06 -24.65
C VAL A 27 2.24 16.96 -23.42
N SER A 28 2.29 18.27 -23.65
CA SER A 28 1.93 19.28 -22.67
C SER A 28 0.41 19.27 -22.50
N PHE A 29 -0.07 19.06 -21.27
CA PHE A 29 -1.48 19.28 -20.95
C PHE A 29 -1.71 20.76 -20.63
N VAL A 30 -1.75 21.57 -21.69
CA VAL A 30 -2.53 22.81 -21.73
C VAL A 30 -3.44 22.73 -22.96
N GLY A 31 -4.27 21.70 -23.01
CA GLY A 31 -5.21 21.44 -24.10
C GLY A 31 -6.62 21.45 -23.58
N ARG A 32 -7.41 22.45 -23.98
CA ARG A 32 -8.84 22.56 -23.72
C ARG A 32 -9.54 21.21 -23.95
N ILE A 33 -10.45 20.84 -23.05
CA ILE A 33 -11.44 19.75 -23.17
C ILE A 33 -12.49 20.10 -24.28
N GLY A 34 -12.07 20.82 -25.33
CA GLY A 34 -12.96 21.58 -26.21
C GLY A 34 -13.23 20.96 -27.57
N SER A 35 -12.51 19.93 -28.02
CA SER A 35 -12.60 19.48 -29.42
C SER A 35 -12.98 18.00 -29.63
N LEU A 36 -13.54 17.32 -28.62
CA LEU A 36 -14.02 15.92 -28.76
C LEU A 36 -15.54 15.82 -28.99
N ASN A 37 -16.26 16.93 -29.19
CA ASN A 37 -17.72 16.97 -29.12
C ASN A 37 -18.49 16.53 -30.37
N HIS A 38 -17.84 16.09 -31.45
CA HIS A 38 -18.53 15.58 -32.63
C HIS A 38 -18.38 14.04 -32.71
N GLY A 39 -19.50 13.32 -32.53
CA GLY A 39 -19.58 11.86 -32.70
C GLY A 39 -19.55 11.00 -31.43
N LEU A 40 -19.44 11.58 -30.23
CA LEU A 40 -19.45 10.79 -28.98
C LEU A 40 -20.84 10.27 -28.61
N SER A 41 -20.91 8.97 -28.32
CA SER A 41 -22.12 8.31 -27.78
C SER A 41 -22.50 8.89 -26.41
N LYS A 42 -23.73 8.61 -25.93
CA LYS A 42 -24.15 8.98 -24.57
C LYS A 42 -23.22 8.35 -23.53
N PHE A 43 -22.87 7.08 -23.70
CA PHE A 43 -21.95 6.37 -22.82
C PHE A 43 -20.57 7.01 -22.80
N ASP A 44 -20.01 7.39 -23.96
CA ASP A 44 -18.69 8.01 -24.05
C ASP A 44 -18.61 9.33 -23.26
N LYS A 45 -19.68 10.14 -23.32
CA LYS A 45 -19.79 11.39 -22.55
C LYS A 45 -19.86 11.12 -21.05
N GLU A 46 -20.59 10.08 -20.63
CA GLU A 46 -20.66 9.69 -19.21
C GLU A 46 -19.30 9.21 -18.68
N ILE A 47 -18.58 8.38 -19.46
CA ILE A 47 -17.23 7.92 -19.12
C ILE A 47 -16.24 9.10 -19.08
N MET A 48 -16.35 10.06 -19.99
CA MET A 48 -15.52 11.27 -20.01
C MET A 48 -15.75 12.17 -18.78
N ALA A 49 -17.02 12.36 -18.40
CA ALA A 49 -17.37 13.11 -17.20
C ALA A 49 -16.80 12.42 -15.95
N TYR A 50 -16.94 11.10 -15.86
CA TYR A 50 -16.37 10.31 -14.78
C TYR A 50 -14.83 10.38 -14.73
N TYR A 51 -14.15 10.23 -15.87
CA TYR A 51 -12.69 10.34 -15.93
C TYR A 51 -12.20 11.72 -15.47
N SER A 52 -12.95 12.78 -15.80
CA SER A 52 -12.67 14.13 -15.33
C SER A 52 -12.83 14.24 -13.82
N ASP A 53 -13.92 13.71 -13.24
CA ASP A 53 -14.11 13.66 -11.79
C ASP A 53 -13.00 12.85 -11.09
N LEU A 54 -12.61 11.70 -11.66
CA LEU A 54 -11.50 10.90 -11.18
C LEU A 54 -10.20 11.70 -11.13
N TYR A 55 -9.87 12.45 -12.18
CA TYR A 55 -8.70 13.33 -12.23
C TYR A 55 -8.69 14.33 -11.06
N HIS A 56 -9.84 14.92 -10.72
CA HIS A 56 -9.94 15.84 -9.59
C HIS A 56 -9.79 15.11 -8.24
N LYS A 57 -10.44 13.95 -8.08
CA LYS A 57 -10.37 13.12 -6.85
C LYS A 57 -8.97 12.56 -6.57
N MET A 58 -8.19 12.28 -7.62
CA MET A 58 -6.78 11.85 -7.54
C MET A 58 -5.84 12.94 -7.02
N GLY A 59 -6.30 14.19 -6.93
CA GLY A 59 -5.53 15.29 -6.35
C GLY A 59 -4.32 15.67 -7.22
N ILE A 60 -4.48 15.65 -8.55
CA ILE A 60 -3.41 15.99 -9.49
C ILE A 60 -2.87 17.40 -9.20
N VAL A 61 -1.57 17.47 -8.97
CA VAL A 61 -0.79 18.69 -8.75
C VAL A 61 -0.43 19.29 -10.09
N SER A 62 -0.88 20.52 -10.34
CA SER A 62 -0.50 21.30 -11.53
C SER A 62 0.83 22.03 -11.33
N VAL A 63 1.39 22.53 -12.42
CA VAL A 63 2.55 23.44 -12.40
C VAL A 63 2.28 24.67 -11.54
N GLN A 64 1.09 25.28 -11.65
CA GLN A 64 0.74 26.45 -10.84
C GLN A 64 0.70 26.11 -9.34
N ASN A 65 0.24 24.91 -8.98
CA ASN A 65 0.26 24.46 -7.59
C ASN A 65 1.70 24.38 -7.07
N VAL A 66 2.63 23.85 -7.87
CA VAL A 66 4.06 23.78 -7.50
C VAL A 66 4.66 25.17 -7.33
N THR A 67 4.43 26.09 -8.27
CA THR A 67 4.93 27.47 -8.17
C THR A 67 4.40 28.18 -6.92
N LYS A 68 3.13 27.97 -6.58
CA LYS A 68 2.52 28.49 -5.36
C LYS A 68 3.20 27.92 -4.11
N MET A 69 3.36 26.59 -4.05
CA MET A 69 4.06 25.92 -2.94
C MET A 69 5.49 26.44 -2.77
N ALA A 70 6.25 26.57 -3.85
CA ALA A 70 7.61 27.09 -3.82
C ALA A 70 7.67 28.53 -3.28
N THR A 71 6.72 29.37 -3.68
CA THR A 71 6.61 30.75 -3.18
C THR A 71 6.32 30.78 -1.68
N THR A 72 5.41 29.93 -1.19
CA THR A 72 5.14 29.80 0.24
C THR A 72 6.38 29.31 1.01
N ILE A 73 7.07 28.28 0.51
CA ILE A 73 8.27 27.73 1.14
C ILE A 73 9.37 28.79 1.21
N LYS A 74 9.62 29.53 0.12
CA LYS A 74 10.54 30.66 0.09
C LYS A 74 10.20 31.69 1.18
N LYS A 75 8.94 32.10 1.28
CA LYS A 75 8.50 33.04 2.34
C LYS A 75 8.75 32.48 3.74
N ASN A 76 8.52 31.18 3.94
CA ASN A 76 8.62 30.53 5.24
C ASN A 76 10.05 30.24 5.68
N THR A 77 11.00 30.13 4.75
CA THR A 77 12.40 29.72 4.99
C THR A 77 13.41 30.83 4.74
N GLY A 78 13.05 31.85 3.96
CA GLY A 78 13.95 32.91 3.49
C GLY A 78 14.90 32.49 2.36
N LEU A 79 14.82 31.25 1.87
CA LEU A 79 15.67 30.73 0.80
C LEU A 79 15.24 31.24 -0.58
N ASP A 80 16.18 31.32 -1.51
CA ASP A 80 15.89 31.65 -2.91
C ASP A 80 15.09 30.54 -3.60
N LEU A 81 14.44 30.88 -4.72
CA LEU A 81 13.55 29.93 -5.41
C LEU A 81 14.30 28.74 -6.03
N ASP A 82 15.54 28.91 -6.47
CA ASP A 82 16.30 27.81 -7.08
C ASP A 82 16.66 26.78 -6.02
N THR A 83 17.05 27.24 -4.83
CA THR A 83 17.28 26.38 -3.67
C THR A 83 15.99 25.64 -3.27
N VAL A 84 14.86 26.35 -3.24
CA VAL A 84 13.55 25.74 -2.92
C VAL A 84 13.16 24.70 -3.96
N TYR A 85 13.25 24.98 -5.25
CA TYR A 85 12.89 24.01 -6.31
C TYR A 85 13.77 22.78 -6.28
N LYS A 86 15.10 22.94 -6.14
CA LYS A 86 16.02 21.81 -5.99
C LYS A 86 15.66 20.93 -4.79
N SER A 87 15.30 21.54 -3.67
CA SER A 87 14.90 20.82 -2.46
C SER A 87 13.55 20.10 -2.63
N MET A 88 12.58 20.73 -3.29
CA MET A 88 11.31 20.09 -3.64
C MET A 88 11.52 18.90 -4.58
N ASP A 89 12.42 18.99 -5.55
CA ASP A 89 12.72 17.86 -6.45
C ASP A 89 13.33 16.68 -5.68
N ILE A 90 14.35 16.92 -4.85
CA ILE A 90 14.95 15.90 -3.98
C ILE A 90 13.89 15.22 -3.10
N LEU A 91 13.05 16.01 -2.43
CA LEU A 91 12.08 15.49 -1.47
C LEU A 91 10.86 14.82 -2.11
N SER A 92 10.59 15.05 -3.39
CA SER A 92 9.44 14.45 -4.10
C SER A 92 9.78 13.16 -4.86
N GLN A 93 11.05 12.77 -4.98
CA GLN A 93 11.45 11.65 -5.85
C GLN A 93 10.70 10.32 -5.60
N PHE A 94 10.31 10.06 -4.36
CA PHE A 94 9.58 8.87 -3.94
C PHE A 94 8.12 9.14 -3.58
N SER A 95 7.59 10.34 -3.85
CA SER A 95 6.25 10.74 -3.39
C SER A 95 5.12 9.95 -4.04
N SER A 96 5.36 9.36 -5.22
CA SER A 96 4.38 8.54 -5.93
C SER A 96 4.91 7.13 -6.21
N TYR A 97 3.96 6.22 -6.41
CA TYR A 97 4.22 4.82 -6.74
C TYR A 97 5.02 4.65 -8.05
N LYS A 98 5.08 5.69 -8.90
CA LYS A 98 5.97 5.76 -10.07
C LYS A 98 7.44 5.47 -9.74
N SER A 99 7.84 5.81 -8.52
CA SER A 99 9.20 5.56 -8.04
C SER A 99 9.54 4.07 -7.93
N LEU A 100 8.55 3.17 -7.78
CA LEU A 100 8.78 1.72 -7.71
C LEU A 100 9.49 1.17 -8.95
N LYS A 101 9.14 1.63 -10.15
CA LYS A 101 9.82 1.23 -11.39
C LYS A 101 11.32 1.55 -11.34
N LYS A 102 11.66 2.70 -10.75
CA LYS A 102 13.07 3.11 -10.62
C LYS A 102 13.80 2.24 -9.60
N ILE A 103 13.12 1.86 -8.51
CA ILE A 103 13.64 0.92 -7.50
C ILE A 103 13.85 -0.46 -8.13
N GLU A 104 12.86 -0.99 -8.87
CA GLU A 104 12.95 -2.25 -9.62
C GLU A 104 14.15 -2.25 -10.58
N GLN A 105 14.30 -1.21 -11.40
CA GLN A 105 15.43 -1.08 -12.32
C GLN A 105 16.78 -1.04 -11.59
N ALA A 106 16.85 -0.35 -10.45
CA ALA A 106 18.04 -0.31 -9.63
C ALA A 106 18.37 -1.68 -9.02
N LEU A 107 17.37 -2.45 -8.58
CA LEU A 107 17.54 -3.83 -8.11
C LEU A 107 17.96 -4.79 -9.22
N GLY A 108 17.39 -4.64 -10.42
CA GLY A 108 17.76 -5.42 -11.59
C GLY A 108 19.25 -5.26 -11.92
N LYS A 109 19.79 -4.03 -11.82
CA LYS A 109 21.24 -3.77 -11.93
C LYS A 109 22.09 -4.46 -10.85
N MET A 110 21.48 -4.98 -9.78
CA MET A 110 22.12 -5.73 -8.70
C MET A 110 21.91 -7.24 -8.82
N ASN A 111 21.28 -7.70 -9.90
CA ASN A 111 20.84 -9.07 -10.12
C ASN A 111 19.89 -9.54 -9.00
N SER A 112 18.92 -8.69 -8.64
CA SER A 112 17.87 -9.02 -7.67
C SER A 112 16.52 -8.52 -8.16
N THR A 113 15.45 -9.22 -7.77
CA THR A 113 14.07 -8.87 -8.09
C THR A 113 13.18 -8.69 -6.85
N SER A 114 13.73 -8.93 -5.65
CA SER A 114 13.03 -8.77 -4.38
C SER A 114 14.03 -8.39 -3.28
N PHE A 115 13.53 -8.22 -2.06
CA PHE A 115 14.33 -7.91 -0.87
C PHE A 115 14.23 -9.04 0.14
N LYS A 116 15.36 -9.37 0.77
CA LYS A 116 15.43 -10.29 1.88
C LYS A 116 14.90 -9.62 3.14
N THR A 117 13.90 -10.24 3.74
CA THR A 117 13.35 -9.87 5.05
C THR A 117 14.19 -10.46 6.18
N LEU A 118 13.93 -10.00 7.41
CA LEU A 118 14.43 -10.69 8.59
C LEU A 118 13.73 -12.06 8.73
N PRO A 119 14.42 -13.08 9.30
CA PRO A 119 13.83 -14.39 9.51
C PRO A 119 12.49 -14.32 10.27
N ILE A 120 11.57 -15.21 9.92
CA ILE A 120 10.25 -15.35 10.57
C ILE A 120 10.27 -16.58 11.48
N ASP A 121 10.87 -17.67 11.02
CA ASP A 121 10.91 -18.98 11.69
C ASP A 121 11.90 -19.05 12.87
N ASP A 122 12.64 -17.98 13.13
CA ASP A 122 13.64 -17.93 14.19
C ASP A 122 13.04 -17.23 15.42
N SER A 123 12.95 -17.98 16.51
CA SER A 123 12.34 -17.55 17.77
C SER A 123 12.84 -16.19 18.28
N GLN A 124 14.10 -15.81 17.99
CA GLN A 124 14.65 -14.52 18.39
C GLN A 124 13.99 -13.33 17.69
N PHE A 125 13.37 -13.56 16.52
CA PHE A 125 12.76 -12.55 15.66
C PHE A 125 11.23 -12.51 15.76
N LEU A 126 10.59 -13.36 16.57
CA LEU A 126 9.12 -13.39 16.71
C LEU A 126 8.50 -12.06 17.15
N THR A 127 9.24 -11.25 17.93
CA THR A 127 8.77 -9.96 18.48
C THR A 127 9.43 -8.75 17.79
N ARG A 128 9.87 -8.93 16.53
CA ARG A 128 10.58 -7.89 15.79
C ARG A 128 9.67 -6.82 15.23
N ASP A 129 10.23 -5.64 15.02
CA ASP A 129 9.56 -4.59 14.27
C ASP A 129 9.45 -4.94 12.78
N ILE A 130 8.35 -4.50 12.16
CA ILE A 130 8.27 -4.44 10.70
C ILE A 130 9.27 -3.41 10.21
N CYS A 131 10.10 -3.80 9.25
CA CYS A 131 11.08 -2.93 8.61
C CYS A 131 10.75 -2.71 7.14
N LEU A 132 11.46 -1.77 6.52
CA LEU A 132 11.26 -1.42 5.12
C LEU A 132 11.49 -2.61 4.17
N SER A 133 12.35 -3.58 4.54
CA SER A 133 12.54 -4.82 3.77
C SER A 133 11.26 -5.65 3.69
N ASP A 134 10.47 -5.75 4.76
CA ASP A 134 9.20 -6.50 4.76
C ASP A 134 8.20 -5.87 3.80
N VAL A 135 8.07 -4.55 3.88
CA VAL A 135 7.17 -3.77 3.02
C VAL A 135 7.56 -3.91 1.57
N PHE A 136 8.83 -3.69 1.23
CA PHE A 136 9.27 -3.79 -0.16
C PHE A 136 9.30 -5.21 -0.68
N ASN A 137 9.47 -6.24 0.17
CA ASN A 137 9.30 -7.62 -0.27
C ASN A 137 7.86 -7.87 -0.77
N TYR A 138 6.86 -7.47 0.03
CA TYR A 138 5.46 -7.52 -0.37
C TYR A 138 5.18 -6.72 -1.65
N LEU A 139 5.64 -5.46 -1.71
CA LEU A 139 5.45 -4.62 -2.91
C LEU A 139 6.13 -5.22 -4.14
N SER A 140 7.30 -5.85 -3.98
CA SER A 140 8.03 -6.51 -5.07
C SER A 140 7.25 -7.70 -5.60
N MET A 141 6.75 -8.58 -4.72
CA MET A 141 5.94 -9.75 -5.12
C MET A 141 4.70 -9.35 -5.93
N LYS A 142 4.10 -8.20 -5.63
CA LYS A 142 2.91 -7.70 -6.32
C LYS A 142 3.21 -6.95 -7.61
N ASN A 143 4.35 -6.26 -7.69
CA ASN A 143 4.58 -5.25 -8.74
C ASN A 143 5.78 -5.54 -9.66
N PHE A 144 6.72 -6.39 -9.25
CA PHE A 144 7.95 -6.65 -9.99
C PHE A 144 7.88 -7.97 -10.75
N ASN A 145 8.59 -8.03 -11.89
CA ASN A 145 8.66 -9.21 -12.75
C ASN A 145 9.53 -10.33 -12.16
N SER A 146 9.14 -10.92 -11.05
CA SER A 146 9.76 -12.13 -10.54
C SER A 146 8.78 -13.29 -10.47
N LEU A 147 8.81 -14.11 -11.52
CA LEU A 147 8.52 -15.54 -11.39
C LEU A 147 9.67 -16.16 -10.58
N GLY A 148 9.71 -15.96 -9.26
CA GLY A 148 10.88 -16.41 -8.51
C GLY A 148 10.77 -16.27 -7.01
N THR A 149 10.43 -17.37 -6.37
CA THR A 149 10.62 -17.75 -4.96
C THR A 149 12.10 -17.83 -4.54
N GLY A 150 13.00 -17.11 -5.22
CA GLY A 150 14.43 -17.14 -4.95
C GLY A 150 14.79 -16.31 -3.72
N GLN A 151 15.67 -16.84 -2.87
CA GLN A 151 16.28 -16.07 -1.78
C GLN A 151 16.98 -14.84 -2.37
N SER A 152 16.42 -13.65 -2.14
CA SER A 152 17.11 -12.41 -2.50
C SER A 152 18.39 -12.28 -1.67
N PRO A 153 19.55 -11.94 -2.27
CA PRO A 153 20.72 -11.59 -1.50
C PRO A 153 20.66 -10.15 -0.98
N VAL A 154 19.69 -9.33 -1.41
CA VAL A 154 19.64 -7.89 -1.14
C VAL A 154 18.77 -7.61 0.07
N ALA A 155 19.29 -6.91 1.08
CA ALA A 155 18.51 -6.48 2.25
C ALA A 155 18.53 -4.95 2.34
N LEU A 156 17.37 -4.33 2.61
CA LEU A 156 17.31 -2.90 2.87
C LEU A 156 17.79 -2.60 4.27
N VAL A 157 18.58 -1.54 4.38
CA VAL A 157 18.97 -0.95 5.64
C VAL A 157 18.07 0.25 5.93
N ASP A 158 17.43 0.25 7.09
CA ASP A 158 16.65 1.36 7.67
C ASP A 158 16.84 1.38 9.20
N SER A 159 16.29 2.37 9.90
CA SER A 159 16.41 2.37 11.37
C SER A 159 15.73 1.17 12.02
N ASP A 160 14.61 0.69 11.47
CA ASP A 160 13.81 -0.41 12.04
C ASP A 160 14.57 -1.74 12.02
N ILE A 161 15.23 -2.10 10.91
CA ILE A 161 16.04 -3.33 10.84
C ILE A 161 17.24 -3.24 11.78
N LEU A 162 17.89 -2.08 11.88
CA LEU A 162 19.04 -1.89 12.77
C LEU A 162 18.63 -1.94 14.25
N ASN A 163 17.45 -1.42 14.59
CA ASN A 163 16.88 -1.50 15.94
C ASN A 163 16.53 -2.95 16.30
N THR A 164 15.89 -3.65 15.37
CA THR A 164 15.53 -5.06 15.54
C THR A 164 16.75 -5.94 15.77
N LEU A 165 17.77 -5.83 14.91
CA LEU A 165 19.00 -6.62 15.05
C LEU A 165 19.64 -6.41 16.43
N LYS A 166 19.70 -5.16 16.91
CA LYS A 166 20.17 -4.83 18.24
C LYS A 166 19.30 -5.46 19.34
N LYS A 167 17.97 -5.37 19.23
CA LYS A 167 17.02 -5.97 20.20
C LYS A 167 17.17 -7.50 20.29
N CYS A 168 17.44 -8.14 19.15
CA CYS A 168 17.63 -9.60 19.05
C CYS A 168 19.06 -10.04 19.39
N ASN A 169 19.95 -9.15 19.87
CA ASN A 169 21.37 -9.43 20.11
C ASN A 169 22.11 -10.01 18.88
N VAL A 170 21.69 -9.60 17.68
CA VAL A 170 22.35 -9.96 16.42
C VAL A 170 23.22 -8.81 15.97
N GLU A 171 24.53 -9.05 15.88
CA GLU A 171 25.48 -8.06 15.39
C GLU A 171 25.13 -7.61 13.96
N PRO A 172 24.80 -6.32 13.72
CA PRO A 172 24.36 -5.87 12.41
C PRO A 172 25.38 -6.12 11.31
N HIS A 173 26.69 -5.99 11.62
CA HIS A 173 27.77 -6.31 10.69
C HIS A 173 27.64 -7.74 10.13
N ASN A 174 27.47 -8.73 11.01
CA ASN A 174 27.39 -10.14 10.64
C ASN A 174 26.13 -10.43 9.80
N TYR A 175 25.01 -9.81 10.17
CA TYR A 175 23.77 -9.96 9.41
C TYR A 175 23.93 -9.46 7.97
N PHE A 176 24.57 -8.31 7.77
CA PHE A 176 24.77 -7.70 6.46
C PHE A 176 26.03 -8.20 5.73
N GLN A 177 26.94 -8.92 6.36
CA GLN A 177 28.12 -9.50 5.68
C GLN A 177 27.70 -10.55 4.64
N THR A 178 26.67 -11.33 4.95
CA THR A 178 26.12 -12.38 4.09
C THR A 178 25.11 -11.87 3.05
N LYS A 179 24.83 -10.56 3.05
CA LYS A 179 23.77 -9.93 2.25
C LYS A 179 24.31 -8.67 1.56
N LYS A 180 23.78 -8.34 0.39
CA LYS A 180 24.02 -7.05 -0.26
C LYS A 180 23.18 -5.99 0.46
N ALA A 181 23.79 -5.28 1.41
CA ALA A 181 23.16 -4.15 2.08
C ALA A 181 22.86 -3.01 1.09
N VAL A 182 21.61 -2.54 1.07
CA VAL A 182 21.17 -1.42 0.22
C VAL A 182 20.45 -0.39 1.09
N TYR A 183 20.77 0.88 0.87
CA TYR A 183 20.07 2.01 1.50
C TYR A 183 19.36 2.82 0.42
N ILE A 184 18.05 3.07 0.58
CA ILE A 184 17.30 3.94 -0.35
C ILE A 184 17.42 5.37 0.15
N ASP A 185 18.16 6.18 -0.61
CA ASP A 185 18.46 7.55 -0.24
C ASP A 185 17.18 8.36 -0.03
N SER A 186 17.15 9.10 1.07
CA SER A 186 16.07 10.00 1.46
C SER A 186 14.72 9.33 1.69
N PHE A 187 14.61 8.00 1.65
CA PHE A 187 13.30 7.35 1.72
C PHE A 187 12.70 7.43 3.13
N GLU A 188 13.44 6.99 4.15
CA GLU A 188 12.93 6.84 5.53
C GLU A 188 12.43 8.17 6.12
N ASN A 189 13.20 9.25 5.92
CA ASN A 189 12.90 10.57 6.44
C ASN A 189 12.40 11.57 5.39
N GLY A 190 12.11 11.09 4.17
CA GLY A 190 11.63 11.92 3.05
C GLY A 190 10.12 11.83 2.84
N TYR A 191 9.63 12.59 1.86
CA TYR A 191 8.22 12.58 1.48
C TYR A 191 7.99 11.48 0.44
N ASN A 192 7.41 10.36 0.88
CA ASN A 192 7.28 9.18 0.05
C ASN A 192 5.83 8.67 -0.03
N PHE A 193 5.57 7.70 -0.90
CA PHE A 193 4.24 7.13 -1.08
C PHE A 193 3.74 6.31 0.12
N LEU A 194 4.60 5.94 1.09
CA LEU A 194 4.23 5.24 2.33
C LEU A 194 3.86 6.18 3.48
N ASN A 195 4.36 7.42 3.48
CA ASN A 195 4.08 8.39 4.53
C ASN A 195 3.86 9.80 3.97
N GLN A 196 2.60 10.24 4.00
CA GLN A 196 2.21 11.61 3.67
C GLN A 196 1.29 12.20 4.75
N ALA A 197 1.68 12.03 6.02
CA ALA A 197 0.93 12.53 7.17
C ALA A 197 0.71 14.06 7.15
N CYS A 198 1.57 14.81 6.44
CA CYS A 198 1.43 16.26 6.27
C CYS A 198 1.44 16.68 4.78
N SER A 199 1.17 17.96 4.50
CA SER A 199 1.28 18.50 3.15
C SER A 199 2.74 18.57 2.70
N PHE A 200 2.98 18.38 1.41
CA PHE A 200 4.32 18.50 0.82
C PHE A 200 4.97 19.86 1.13
N GLU A 201 4.21 20.96 1.03
CA GLU A 201 4.68 22.31 1.37
C GLU A 201 5.20 22.43 2.81
N ASN A 202 4.44 21.91 3.78
CA ASN A 202 4.83 21.94 5.20
C ASN A 202 6.03 21.04 5.45
N PHE A 203 6.03 19.86 4.84
CA PHE A 203 7.14 18.90 4.95
C PHE A 203 8.46 19.51 4.47
N VAL A 204 8.49 20.07 3.25
CA VAL A 204 9.68 20.71 2.68
C VAL A 204 10.14 21.87 3.56
N SER A 205 9.20 22.72 4.01
CA SER A 205 9.52 23.85 4.89
C SER A 205 10.17 23.39 6.19
N GLN A 206 9.66 22.34 6.83
CA GLN A 206 10.22 21.79 8.07
C GLN A 206 11.62 21.20 7.86
N LYS A 207 11.83 20.43 6.78
CA LYS A 207 13.13 19.84 6.47
C LYS A 207 14.19 20.91 6.17
N LEU A 208 13.83 21.95 5.41
CA LEU A 208 14.72 23.07 5.12
C LEU A 208 15.06 23.88 6.37
N LYS A 209 14.09 24.19 7.23
CA LYS A 209 14.36 24.86 8.51
C LYS A 209 15.32 24.06 9.39
N THR A 210 15.14 22.74 9.43
CA THR A 210 16.04 21.85 10.18
C THR A 210 17.44 21.86 9.57
N ALA A 211 17.55 21.82 8.24
CA ALA A 211 18.83 21.92 7.54
C ALA A 211 19.52 23.28 7.79
N GLN A 212 18.78 24.38 7.81
CA GLN A 212 19.30 25.72 8.16
C GLN A 212 19.85 25.77 9.59
N ILE A 213 19.19 25.10 10.55
CA ILE A 213 19.70 24.99 11.94
C ILE A 213 21.07 24.29 11.96
N TYR A 214 21.25 23.22 11.18
CA TYR A 214 22.55 22.54 11.08
C TYR A 214 23.59 23.37 10.32
N GLN A 215 23.19 24.03 9.24
CA GLN A 215 24.05 24.95 8.49
C GLN A 215 24.62 26.05 9.38
N ASN A 216 23.80 26.66 10.24
CA ASN A 216 24.26 27.68 11.18
C ASN A 216 25.23 27.14 12.25
N LYS A 217 25.28 25.82 12.46
CA LYS A 217 26.18 25.17 13.43
C LYS A 217 27.50 24.69 12.81
N ASN A 218 27.48 24.28 11.55
CA ASN A 218 28.61 23.60 10.92
C ASN A 218 29.14 24.28 9.64
N GLU A 219 28.51 25.37 9.23
CA GLU A 219 28.85 26.20 8.06
C GLU A 219 28.86 25.45 6.71
N LYS A 220 28.29 24.24 6.66
CA LYS A 220 28.13 23.49 5.42
C LYS A 220 26.96 24.02 4.59
N ASP A 221 27.00 23.77 3.29
CA ASP A 221 25.93 24.15 2.37
C ASP A 221 24.56 23.56 2.78
N ILE A 222 23.47 24.22 2.36
CA ILE A 222 22.10 23.82 2.72
C ILE A 222 21.77 22.41 2.22
N PHE A 223 22.28 22.00 1.06
CA PHE A 223 22.03 20.66 0.51
C PHE A 223 22.82 19.57 1.24
N TYR A 224 24.03 19.88 1.72
CA TYR A 224 24.76 18.96 2.61
C TYR A 224 23.97 18.72 3.89
N ASN A 225 23.43 19.78 4.49
CA ASN A 225 22.64 19.67 5.70
C ASN A 225 21.27 19.03 5.47
N LEU A 226 20.66 19.24 4.31
CA LEU A 226 19.44 18.55 3.92
C LEU A 226 19.68 17.04 3.77
N ASP A 227 20.76 16.64 3.09
CA ASP A 227 21.17 15.22 2.99
C ASP A 227 21.40 14.62 4.39
N TYR A 228 22.06 15.35 5.30
CA TYR A 228 22.22 14.91 6.68
C TYR A 228 20.89 14.77 7.43
N VAL A 229 19.95 15.70 7.25
CA VAL A 229 18.60 15.63 7.86
C VAL A 229 17.81 14.42 7.36
N LEU A 230 18.04 13.99 6.12
CA LEU A 230 17.31 12.87 5.51
C LEU A 230 17.98 11.52 5.80
N ASN A 231 19.30 11.47 5.77
CA ASN A 231 20.07 10.23 5.69
C ASN A 231 21.04 10.04 6.86
N GLY A 232 21.40 11.11 7.56
CA GLY A 232 22.56 11.17 8.44
C GLY A 232 22.54 10.15 9.57
N GLU A 233 21.40 9.95 10.23
CA GLU A 233 21.32 9.03 11.38
C GLU A 233 21.54 7.57 10.98
N VAL A 234 20.85 7.10 9.95
CA VAL A 234 20.99 5.72 9.46
C VAL A 234 22.41 5.48 8.94
N LEU A 235 22.94 6.39 8.12
CA LEU A 235 24.29 6.24 7.55
C LEU A 235 25.38 6.31 8.62
N LYS A 236 25.21 7.13 9.66
CA LYS A 236 26.10 7.17 10.82
C LYS A 236 26.09 5.82 11.55
N ARG A 237 24.91 5.25 11.79
CA ARG A 237 24.77 3.92 12.42
C ARG A 237 25.38 2.82 11.57
N CYS A 238 25.18 2.84 10.25
CA CYS A 238 25.85 1.92 9.33
C CYS A 238 27.37 1.98 9.50
N LYS A 239 27.96 3.18 9.52
CA LYS A 239 29.40 3.38 9.74
C LYS A 239 29.85 2.83 11.09
N GLN A 240 29.10 3.08 12.17
CA GLN A 240 29.40 2.57 13.51
C GLN A 240 29.39 1.04 13.56
N TYR A 241 28.47 0.40 12.84
CA TYR A 241 28.37 -1.06 12.74
C TYR A 241 29.24 -1.66 11.64
N GLY A 242 30.11 -0.89 10.98
CA GLY A 242 30.93 -1.39 9.87
C GLY A 242 30.12 -1.92 8.69
N ILE A 243 28.91 -1.40 8.46
CA ILE A 243 28.06 -1.70 7.30
C ILE A 243 28.35 -0.66 6.22
N ASN A 244 28.70 -1.11 5.02
CA ASN A 244 28.89 -0.26 3.86
C ASN A 244 27.76 -0.48 2.84
N PRO A 245 26.58 0.14 3.02
CA PRO A 245 25.45 -0.11 2.15
C PRO A 245 25.66 0.52 0.77
N LYS A 246 25.21 -0.16 -0.28
CA LYS A 246 25.06 0.46 -1.59
C LYS A 246 23.91 1.46 -1.53
N ILE A 247 24.21 2.72 -1.79
CA ILE A 247 23.20 3.79 -1.79
C ILE A 247 22.45 3.79 -3.12
N LEU A 248 21.13 3.59 -3.07
CA LEU A 248 20.21 3.75 -4.19
C LEU A 248 19.72 5.20 -4.21
N ARG A 249 20.22 5.98 -5.17
CA ARG A 249 19.79 7.35 -5.46
C ARG A 249 19.06 7.40 -6.80
N LEU A 250 17.98 8.17 -6.87
CA LEU A 250 17.34 8.46 -8.15
C LEU A 250 18.04 9.64 -8.81
N GLU A 251 18.41 9.47 -10.08
CA GLU A 251 19.10 10.52 -10.84
C GLU A 251 18.24 11.78 -10.95
N ASN A 252 18.85 12.93 -10.63
CA ASN A 252 18.23 14.22 -10.84
C ASN A 252 18.57 14.73 -12.24
N ALA A 253 17.60 14.64 -13.17
CA ALA A 253 17.68 15.38 -14.42
C ALA A 253 17.78 16.89 -14.11
N GLN A 254 18.78 17.55 -14.67
CA GLN A 254 18.95 19.00 -14.65
C GLN A 254 18.54 19.58 -16.01
N PRO A 255 17.86 20.74 -16.06
CA PRO A 255 17.47 21.60 -14.93
C PRO A 255 16.24 21.09 -14.16
N VAL A 256 16.13 21.49 -12.88
CA VAL A 256 14.92 21.23 -12.07
C VAL A 256 13.80 22.18 -12.50
N THR A 257 12.61 21.65 -12.79
CA THR A 257 11.45 22.46 -13.21
C THR A 257 10.20 22.14 -12.38
N PRO A 258 9.23 23.08 -12.27
CA PRO A 258 7.93 22.82 -11.66
C PRO A 258 7.18 21.62 -12.25
N GLU A 259 7.29 21.38 -13.57
CA GLU A 259 6.69 20.24 -14.26
C GLU A 259 7.25 18.92 -13.75
N LYS A 260 8.56 18.85 -13.51
CA LYS A 260 9.23 17.66 -12.97
C LYS A 260 8.75 17.35 -11.56
N ILE A 261 8.66 18.37 -10.70
CA ILE A 261 8.17 18.22 -9.32
C ILE A 261 6.69 17.81 -9.32
N ALA A 262 5.87 18.42 -10.18
CA ALA A 262 4.48 18.01 -10.36
C ALA A 262 4.39 16.55 -10.82
N ASP A 263 5.23 16.13 -11.77
CA ASP A 263 5.29 14.73 -12.19
C ASP A 263 5.64 13.81 -11.01
N ASN A 264 6.68 14.10 -10.24
CA ASN A 264 7.04 13.30 -9.07
C ASN A 264 5.87 13.13 -8.07
N LEU A 265 5.14 14.22 -7.79
CA LEU A 265 3.99 14.29 -6.88
C LEU A 265 2.71 13.66 -7.43
N ASN A 266 2.61 13.46 -8.74
CA ASN A 266 1.40 12.98 -9.36
C ASN A 266 1.32 11.45 -9.37
N PRO A 267 0.12 10.87 -9.20
CA PRO A 267 -0.10 9.45 -9.38
C PRO A 267 0.06 9.04 -10.84
N ILE A 268 -0.02 7.74 -11.09
CA ILE A 268 -0.17 7.23 -12.45
C ILE A 268 -1.63 7.36 -12.86
N MET A 269 -1.92 8.29 -13.76
CA MET A 269 -3.25 8.40 -14.33
C MET A 269 -3.40 7.47 -15.55
N PRO A 270 -4.48 6.67 -15.66
CA PRO A 270 -4.75 5.92 -16.87
C PRO A 270 -4.90 6.85 -18.07
N LYS A 271 -4.43 6.46 -19.26
CA LYS A 271 -4.71 7.24 -20.49
C LYS A 271 -6.21 7.17 -20.79
N PHE A 272 -6.85 8.32 -21.00
CA PHE A 272 -8.31 8.37 -21.27
C PHE A 272 -8.76 7.43 -22.39
N LYS A 273 -8.03 7.36 -23.52
CA LYS A 273 -8.37 6.46 -24.64
C LYS A 273 -8.41 4.99 -24.20
N THR A 274 -7.45 4.56 -23.40
CA THR A 274 -7.38 3.19 -22.87
C THR A 274 -8.47 2.96 -21.83
N PHE A 275 -8.70 3.94 -20.95
CA PHE A 275 -9.78 3.90 -19.97
C PHE A 275 -11.15 3.72 -20.64
N LEU A 276 -11.45 4.54 -21.65
CA LEU A 276 -12.68 4.49 -22.42
C LEU A 276 -12.85 3.17 -23.17
N GLN A 277 -11.78 2.66 -23.81
CA GLN A 277 -11.84 1.40 -24.52
C GLN A 277 -12.20 0.25 -23.57
N ILE A 278 -11.52 0.16 -22.42
CA ILE A 278 -11.79 -0.92 -21.46
C ILE A 278 -13.20 -0.79 -20.87
N SER A 279 -13.69 0.43 -20.60
CA SER A 279 -15.09 0.62 -20.20
C SER A 279 -16.08 0.11 -21.25
N LYS A 280 -15.79 0.30 -22.54
CA LYS A 280 -16.61 -0.24 -23.63
C LYS A 280 -16.54 -1.76 -23.72
N ASP A 281 -15.34 -2.33 -23.56
CA ASP A 281 -15.13 -3.78 -23.57
C ASP A 281 -15.90 -4.45 -22.42
N ILE A 282 -15.88 -3.86 -21.22
CA ILE A 282 -16.68 -4.32 -20.08
C ILE A 282 -18.18 -4.12 -20.38
N ALA A 283 -18.61 -3.05 -21.04
CA ALA A 283 -20.04 -2.88 -21.31
C ALA A 283 -20.62 -3.97 -22.24
N ILE A 284 -19.80 -4.61 -23.07
CA ILE A 284 -20.25 -5.61 -24.06
C ILE A 284 -19.82 -7.06 -23.74
N GLY A 285 -18.95 -7.26 -22.76
CA GLY A 285 -18.40 -8.58 -22.41
C GLY A 285 -19.35 -9.52 -21.65
N GLY A 286 -20.54 -9.03 -21.28
CA GLY A 286 -21.49 -9.72 -20.41
C GLY A 286 -22.67 -10.35 -21.12
N GLN A 287 -23.61 -10.88 -20.34
CA GLN A 287 -24.89 -11.39 -20.81
C GLN A 287 -25.98 -10.31 -20.86
N LEU A 288 -25.67 -9.09 -20.42
CA LEU A 288 -26.55 -7.94 -20.50
C LEU A 288 -26.68 -7.43 -21.94
N SER A 289 -27.83 -6.83 -22.25
CA SER A 289 -27.96 -6.05 -23.48
C SER A 289 -26.91 -4.93 -23.50
N LYS A 290 -26.47 -4.48 -24.69
CA LYS A 290 -25.50 -3.37 -24.79
C LYS A 290 -25.90 -2.16 -23.95
N ARG A 291 -27.19 -1.79 -23.97
CA ARG A 291 -27.72 -0.66 -23.20
C ARG A 291 -27.62 -0.88 -21.69
N ASP A 292 -27.96 -2.08 -21.22
CA ASP A 292 -27.91 -2.42 -19.80
C ASP A 292 -26.47 -2.60 -19.32
N GLY A 293 -25.59 -3.13 -20.16
CA GLY A 293 -24.14 -3.21 -19.90
C GLY A 293 -23.49 -1.83 -19.80
N GLU A 294 -23.80 -0.91 -20.71
CA GLU A 294 -23.34 0.49 -20.63
C GLU A 294 -23.84 1.18 -19.35
N LYS A 295 -25.13 0.99 -19.02
CA LYS A 295 -25.70 1.55 -17.79
C LYS A 295 -25.06 0.93 -16.53
N TYR A 296 -24.86 -0.37 -16.54
CA TYR A 296 -24.18 -1.09 -15.47
C TYR A 296 -22.77 -0.54 -15.21
N VAL A 297 -21.95 -0.36 -16.25
CA VAL A 297 -20.60 0.21 -16.13
C VAL A 297 -20.66 1.65 -15.62
N ALA A 298 -21.58 2.47 -16.13
CA ALA A 298 -21.71 3.86 -15.70
C ALA A 298 -22.16 3.99 -14.23
N ASP A 299 -23.17 3.22 -13.83
CA ASP A 299 -23.66 3.17 -12.44
C ASP A 299 -22.55 2.65 -11.50
N PHE A 300 -21.82 1.64 -11.95
CA PHE A 300 -20.68 1.09 -11.23
C PHE A 300 -19.58 2.14 -10.96
N LEU A 301 -19.08 2.79 -12.01
CA LEU A 301 -18.04 3.81 -11.88
C LEU A 301 -18.49 4.96 -10.97
N LYS A 302 -19.74 5.41 -11.10
CA LYS A 302 -20.29 6.49 -10.24
C LYS A 302 -20.42 6.09 -8.77
N SER A 303 -20.80 4.84 -8.49
CA SER A 303 -21.12 4.39 -7.12
C SER A 303 -19.93 3.88 -6.32
N MET A 304 -18.87 3.37 -6.97
CA MET A 304 -17.91 2.50 -6.29
C MET A 304 -16.45 2.95 -6.36
N THR A 305 -16.13 4.08 -7.00
CA THR A 305 -14.74 4.56 -7.06
C THR A 305 -14.47 5.63 -6.04
N ASP A 306 -14.06 5.19 -4.86
CA ASP A 306 -13.43 6.06 -3.89
C ASP A 306 -11.93 6.12 -4.15
N VAL A 307 -11.37 7.32 -4.12
CA VAL A 307 -9.94 7.53 -4.37
C VAL A 307 -9.24 7.73 -3.05
N ILE A 308 -8.27 6.87 -2.75
CA ILE A 308 -7.47 6.98 -1.53
C ILE A 308 -6.03 7.26 -1.91
N THR A 309 -5.70 8.55 -1.86
CA THR A 309 -4.33 9.06 -1.94
C THR A 309 -3.55 8.69 -0.67
N PRO A 310 -2.21 8.70 -0.65
CA PRO A 310 -1.42 8.32 0.52
C PRO A 310 -1.67 9.28 1.67
N ARG A 311 -1.93 10.56 1.34
CA ARG A 311 -2.36 11.57 2.31
C ARG A 311 -3.73 11.25 2.93
N ARG A 312 -4.71 10.79 2.13
CA ARG A 312 -6.01 10.35 2.66
C ARG A 312 -5.84 9.09 3.51
N TYR A 313 -5.06 8.12 3.05
CA TYR A 313 -4.77 6.90 3.81
C TYR A 313 -4.06 7.22 5.14
N SER A 314 -3.07 8.12 5.13
CA SER A 314 -2.38 8.59 6.34
C SER A 314 -3.38 9.22 7.32
N LYS A 315 -4.29 10.08 6.84
CA LYS A 315 -5.35 10.63 7.70
C LYS A 315 -6.23 9.53 8.30
N MET A 316 -6.60 8.52 7.51
CA MET A 316 -7.40 7.39 7.97
C MET A 316 -6.65 6.54 9.00
N LEU A 317 -5.34 6.36 8.87
CA LEU A 317 -4.50 5.70 9.87
C LEU A 317 -4.43 6.49 11.18
N SER A 318 -4.35 7.82 11.13
CA SER A 318 -4.42 8.66 12.33
C SER A 318 -5.79 8.62 13.01
N GLU A 319 -6.87 8.62 12.22
CA GLU A 319 -8.23 8.42 12.73
C GLU A 319 -8.39 7.04 13.38
N LEU A 320 -7.76 6.00 12.84
CA LEU A 320 -7.77 4.66 13.43
C LEU A 320 -7.02 4.63 14.75
N ASN A 321 -5.84 5.26 14.81
CA ASN A 321 -5.07 5.40 16.04
C ASN A 321 -5.91 6.04 17.15
N PHE A 322 -6.58 7.15 16.84
CA PHE A 322 -7.47 7.83 17.78
C PHE A 322 -8.59 6.92 18.29
N LYS A 323 -9.19 6.09 17.42
CA LYS A 323 -10.23 5.12 17.82
C LYS A 323 -9.67 4.02 18.72
N ILE A 324 -8.49 3.50 18.43
CA ILE A 324 -7.80 2.51 19.27
C ILE A 324 -7.50 3.12 20.65
N ASP A 325 -6.91 4.32 20.69
CA ASP A 325 -6.65 5.05 21.93
C ASP A 325 -7.92 5.30 22.75
N SER A 326 -9.01 5.66 22.09
CA SER A 326 -10.31 5.89 22.73
C SER A 326 -10.86 4.60 23.35
N TYR A 327 -10.79 3.48 22.64
CA TYR A 327 -11.15 2.17 23.17
C TYR A 327 -10.28 1.80 24.38
N MET A 328 -8.96 1.97 24.30
CA MET A 328 -8.08 1.64 25.42
C MET A 328 -8.45 2.44 26.68
N ASN A 329 -8.78 3.72 26.52
CA ASN A 329 -9.21 4.58 27.63
C ASN A 329 -10.60 4.20 28.18
N GLU A 330 -11.58 3.98 27.30
CA GLU A 330 -12.97 3.64 27.65
C GLU A 330 -13.03 2.34 28.47
N TYR A 331 -12.22 1.35 28.10
CA TYR A 331 -12.18 0.04 28.76
C TYR A 331 -11.06 -0.10 29.79
N HIS A 332 -10.45 1.02 30.22
CA HIS A 332 -9.39 1.08 31.24
C HIS A 332 -8.23 0.09 30.99
N ARG A 333 -7.81 -0.05 29.73
CA ARG A 333 -6.73 -0.94 29.30
C ARG A 333 -5.38 -0.22 29.39
N ASP A 334 -4.32 -0.96 29.72
CA ASP A 334 -2.96 -0.43 29.74
C ASP A 334 -2.41 -0.32 28.31
N LYS A 335 -2.01 0.89 27.90
CA LYS A 335 -1.40 1.13 26.58
C LYS A 335 -0.05 0.44 26.41
N ASN A 336 0.66 0.16 27.50
CA ASN A 336 1.91 -0.61 27.46
C ASN A 336 1.67 -2.12 27.20
N GLN A 337 0.42 -2.56 27.30
CA GLN A 337 0.00 -3.93 27.00
C GLN A 337 -0.80 -4.01 25.68
N LEU A 338 -0.56 -3.07 24.76
CA LEU A 338 -1.10 -3.08 23.41
C LEU A 338 -0.11 -3.76 22.45
N PHE A 339 -0.53 -4.87 21.86
CA PHE A 339 0.28 -5.69 20.95
C PHE A 339 -0.31 -5.68 19.56
N HIS A 340 0.54 -5.56 18.53
CA HIS A 340 0.12 -5.64 17.13
C HIS A 340 0.50 -7.02 16.59
N ILE A 341 -0.48 -7.80 16.13
CA ILE A 341 -0.21 -9.09 15.50
C ILE A 341 -0.28 -8.92 13.97
N ILE A 342 0.73 -9.44 13.28
CA ILE A 342 0.83 -9.50 11.82
C ILE A 342 0.63 -10.95 11.42
N PRO A 343 -0.58 -11.33 10.96
CA PRO A 343 -0.89 -12.73 10.74
C PRO A 343 -0.22 -13.36 9.52
N ASP A 344 0.13 -12.55 8.53
CA ASP A 344 0.85 -12.97 7.33
C ASP A 344 1.66 -11.79 6.77
N SER A 345 2.99 -11.91 6.72
CA SER A 345 3.86 -10.85 6.19
C SER A 345 3.89 -10.77 4.66
N ASN A 346 3.39 -11.79 3.96
CA ASN A 346 3.24 -11.80 2.51
C ASN A 346 1.92 -11.16 2.04
N LYS A 347 1.13 -10.63 2.99
CA LYS A 347 -0.11 -9.90 2.78
C LYS A 347 0.04 -8.43 3.19
N SER A 348 -1.00 -7.65 2.95
CA SER A 348 -1.05 -6.21 3.23
C SER A 348 -0.92 -5.84 4.72
N PHE A 349 -1.04 -6.80 5.65
CA PHE A 349 -0.84 -6.57 7.09
C PHE A 349 0.48 -5.85 7.40
N SER A 350 1.59 -6.26 6.77
CA SER A 350 2.90 -5.64 7.02
C SER A 350 2.97 -4.20 6.50
N LEU A 351 2.42 -3.96 5.30
CA LEU A 351 2.34 -2.63 4.71
C LEU A 351 1.52 -1.68 5.60
N THR A 352 0.32 -2.09 5.98
CA THR A 352 -0.60 -1.26 6.79
C THR A 352 -0.01 -0.93 8.16
N ASN A 353 0.58 -1.91 8.85
CA ASN A 353 1.20 -1.68 10.16
C ASN A 353 2.46 -0.79 10.06
N TYR A 354 3.31 -0.97 9.04
CA TYR A 354 4.45 -0.08 8.82
C TYR A 354 4.01 1.38 8.63
N MET A 355 3.01 1.61 7.78
CA MET A 355 2.48 2.95 7.54
C MET A 355 1.82 3.54 8.80
N TYR A 356 1.04 2.74 9.53
CA TYR A 356 0.40 3.15 10.78
C TYR A 356 1.42 3.70 11.78
N ARG A 357 2.53 2.99 11.98
CA ARG A 357 3.62 3.43 12.87
C ARG A 357 4.23 4.74 12.41
N LYS A 358 4.60 4.83 11.12
CA LYS A 358 5.28 6.02 10.57
C LYS A 358 4.39 7.26 10.57
N VAL A 359 3.09 7.11 10.32
CA VAL A 359 2.12 8.21 10.32
C VAL A 359 1.86 8.74 11.73
N ASN A 360 1.83 7.85 12.72
CA ASN A 360 1.50 8.19 14.10
C ASN A 360 2.73 8.38 15.00
N ASN A 361 3.95 8.37 14.43
CA ASN A 361 5.22 8.48 15.15
C ASN A 361 5.34 7.49 16.33
N ILE A 362 5.01 6.22 16.08
CA ILE A 362 5.11 5.17 17.08
C ILE A 362 6.51 4.54 16.97
N ASP A 363 7.35 4.83 17.97
CA ASP A 363 8.77 4.43 18.00
C ASP A 363 8.96 2.91 17.83
N SER A 364 8.16 2.13 18.56
CA SER A 364 8.08 0.67 18.41
C SER A 364 6.68 0.22 18.76
N THR A 365 6.10 -0.65 17.94
CA THR A 365 4.97 -1.47 18.40
C THR A 365 5.54 -2.82 18.80
N PHE A 366 5.00 -3.46 19.84
CA PHE A 366 5.24 -4.88 20.03
C PHE A 366 4.54 -5.63 18.91
N ASN A 367 5.20 -5.65 17.75
CA ASN A 367 4.79 -6.41 16.59
C ASN A 367 5.14 -7.86 16.84
N ILE A 368 4.17 -8.73 16.58
CA ILE A 368 4.34 -10.16 16.63
C ILE A 368 3.97 -10.69 15.25
N LEU A 369 4.95 -11.21 14.53
CA LEU A 369 4.74 -11.87 13.26
C LEU A 369 4.39 -13.33 13.53
N LEU A 370 3.27 -13.79 12.99
CA LEU A 370 2.88 -15.19 13.07
C LEU A 370 3.61 -16.00 11.99
N ASP A 371 3.92 -17.25 12.32
CA ASP A 371 4.49 -18.25 11.42
C ASP A 371 3.36 -19.01 10.67
N ASP A 372 3.72 -19.80 9.67
CA ASP A 372 2.83 -20.56 8.78
C ASP A 372 1.84 -21.46 9.55
N ASP A 373 2.21 -21.99 10.73
CA ASP A 373 1.24 -22.55 11.69
C ASP A 373 0.61 -21.43 12.53
N LYS A 374 -0.38 -20.76 11.93
CA LYS A 374 -1.10 -19.63 12.53
C LYS A 374 -1.63 -19.94 13.92
N PHE A 375 -2.14 -21.15 14.19
CA PHE A 375 -2.77 -21.45 15.48
C PHE A 375 -1.74 -21.73 16.58
N GLY A 376 -0.73 -22.57 16.30
CA GLY A 376 0.35 -22.87 17.23
C GLY A 376 1.13 -21.61 17.61
N SER A 377 1.62 -20.89 16.58
CA SER A 377 2.40 -19.66 16.76
C SER A 377 1.60 -18.57 17.50
N THR A 378 0.32 -18.37 17.17
CA THR A 378 -0.52 -17.42 17.91
C THR A 378 -0.60 -17.81 19.38
N MET A 379 -0.85 -19.09 19.69
CA MET A 379 -0.99 -19.53 21.08
C MET A 379 0.29 -19.35 21.89
N ASP A 380 1.45 -19.62 21.30
CA ASP A 380 2.74 -19.39 21.98
C ASP A 380 2.97 -17.91 22.24
N CYS A 381 2.60 -17.04 21.30
CA CYS A 381 2.64 -15.60 21.50
C CYS A 381 1.70 -15.14 22.62
N LEU A 382 0.46 -15.63 22.65
CA LEU A 382 -0.50 -15.26 23.70
C LEU A 382 -0.05 -15.72 25.10
N ARG A 383 0.64 -16.86 25.20
CA ARG A 383 1.09 -17.43 26.50
C ARG A 383 2.14 -16.59 27.20
N VAL A 384 2.94 -15.84 26.45
CA VAL A 384 4.00 -14.97 27.00
C VAL A 384 3.53 -13.54 27.24
N MET A 385 2.30 -13.20 26.85
CA MET A 385 1.74 -11.87 27.07
C MET A 385 1.32 -11.66 28.54
N PRO A 386 1.49 -10.44 29.08
CA PRO A 386 0.93 -10.08 30.39
C PRO A 386 -0.59 -10.23 30.43
N LYS A 387 -1.14 -10.51 31.62
CA LYS A 387 -2.60 -10.45 31.82
C LYS A 387 -3.10 -9.02 31.58
N GLY A 388 -4.28 -8.90 30.96
CA GLY A 388 -4.85 -7.61 30.59
C GLY A 388 -4.36 -7.08 29.23
N SER A 389 -3.68 -7.91 28.43
CA SER A 389 -3.20 -7.52 27.11
C SER A 389 -4.35 -7.25 26.12
N THR A 390 -4.15 -6.25 25.26
CA THR A 390 -5.02 -5.96 24.12
C THR A 390 -4.26 -6.20 22.83
N ILE A 391 -4.89 -6.93 21.90
CA ILE A 391 -4.29 -7.35 20.65
C ILE A 391 -4.97 -6.62 19.50
N VAL A 392 -4.18 -5.98 18.64
CA VAL A 392 -4.64 -5.29 17.44
C VAL A 392 -4.27 -6.09 16.21
N ILE A 393 -5.26 -6.38 15.37
CA ILE A 393 -5.06 -6.97 14.05
C ILE A 393 -5.43 -5.90 13.01
N MET A 394 -4.41 -5.25 12.45
CA MET A 394 -4.58 -4.18 11.46
C MET A 394 -4.49 -4.70 10.04
N ASP A 395 -5.46 -4.35 9.21
CA ASP A 395 -5.49 -4.73 7.79
C ASP A 395 -5.87 -3.52 6.93
N ASP A 396 -5.60 -3.58 5.63
CA ASP A 396 -6.02 -2.52 4.71
C ASP A 396 -7.54 -2.50 4.51
N TYR A 397 -8.18 -3.66 4.47
CA TYR A 397 -9.56 -3.80 4.02
C TYR A 397 -10.33 -4.94 4.68
N LEU A 398 -11.62 -4.72 4.91
CA LEU A 398 -12.56 -5.74 5.36
C LEU A 398 -13.73 -5.92 4.39
N LEU A 399 -13.81 -7.11 3.77
CA LEU A 399 -14.90 -7.53 2.88
C LEU A 399 -15.90 -8.45 3.57
N SER A 400 -15.48 -9.66 3.96
CA SER A 400 -16.28 -10.66 4.72
C SER A 400 -15.71 -10.92 6.12
N GLY A 401 -14.48 -10.48 6.38
CA GLY A 401 -13.75 -10.76 7.61
C GLY A 401 -13.17 -12.17 7.70
N LEU A 402 -13.30 -13.03 6.67
CA LEU A 402 -12.77 -14.40 6.69
C LEU A 402 -11.27 -14.46 6.97
N SER A 403 -10.49 -13.55 6.39
CA SER A 403 -9.04 -13.48 6.62
C SER A 403 -8.70 -13.18 8.08
N MET A 404 -9.44 -12.28 8.73
CA MET A 404 -9.30 -11.96 10.16
C MET A 404 -9.91 -13.01 11.10
N ARG A 405 -10.84 -13.83 10.62
CA ARG A 405 -11.52 -14.84 11.44
C ARG A 405 -10.81 -16.19 11.42
N ARG A 406 -10.38 -16.63 10.24
CA ARG A 406 -9.96 -18.02 10.01
C ARG A 406 -8.76 -18.19 9.08
N GLU A 407 -8.70 -17.47 7.96
CA GLU A 407 -7.71 -17.81 6.90
C GLU A 407 -6.30 -17.29 7.23
N GLN A 408 -6.21 -16.07 7.76
CA GLN A 408 -4.93 -15.43 8.08
C GLN A 408 -4.71 -15.36 9.59
N PHE A 409 -5.77 -15.13 10.36
CA PHE A 409 -5.71 -15.15 11.83
C PHE A 409 -6.72 -16.17 12.39
N PRO A 410 -6.35 -17.01 13.38
CA PRO A 410 -7.17 -18.15 13.80
C PRO A 410 -8.16 -17.79 14.93
N TYR A 411 -8.86 -16.66 14.81
CA TYR A 411 -9.77 -16.17 15.86
C TYR A 411 -10.86 -17.19 16.24
N GLU A 412 -11.52 -17.81 15.27
CA GLU A 412 -12.60 -18.79 15.56
C GLU A 412 -12.08 -19.99 16.37
N ALA A 413 -10.87 -20.45 16.05
CA ALA A 413 -10.21 -21.55 16.77
C ALA A 413 -9.79 -21.12 18.19
N LEU A 414 -9.31 -19.88 18.37
CA LEU A 414 -8.97 -19.34 19.68
C LEU A 414 -10.20 -19.28 20.60
N ILE A 415 -11.32 -18.79 20.07
CA ILE A 415 -12.57 -18.71 20.82
C ILE A 415 -13.09 -20.12 21.17
N SER A 416 -13.13 -21.04 20.21
CA SER A 416 -13.71 -22.39 20.44
C SER A 416 -12.83 -23.30 21.30
N LEU A 417 -11.50 -23.24 21.15
CA LEU A 417 -10.58 -24.19 21.78
C LEU A 417 -9.89 -23.64 23.03
N LYS A 418 -9.83 -22.31 23.19
CA LYS A 418 -9.00 -21.63 24.20
C LYS A 418 -9.75 -20.52 24.95
N GLU A 419 -11.08 -20.56 24.95
CA GLU A 419 -11.93 -19.56 25.61
C GLU A 419 -11.52 -19.31 27.07
N LYS A 420 -11.29 -20.38 27.84
CA LYS A 420 -10.88 -20.30 29.25
C LYS A 420 -9.55 -19.56 29.39
N PHE A 421 -8.57 -19.86 28.54
CA PHE A 421 -7.28 -19.19 28.57
C PHE A 421 -7.42 -17.69 28.28
N LEU A 422 -8.24 -17.31 27.28
CA LEU A 422 -8.49 -15.90 26.96
C LEU A 422 -9.18 -15.17 28.11
N LYS A 423 -10.10 -15.84 28.83
CA LYS A 423 -10.78 -15.30 30.01
C LYS A 423 -9.84 -15.14 31.21
N ASP A 424 -9.09 -16.19 31.55
CA ASP A 424 -8.19 -16.21 32.72
C ASP A 424 -7.03 -15.21 32.62
N ASN A 425 -6.67 -14.82 31.38
CA ASN A 425 -5.65 -13.81 31.09
C ASN A 425 -6.22 -12.45 30.68
N ASP A 426 -7.54 -12.32 30.62
CA ASP A 426 -8.26 -11.10 30.22
C ASP A 426 -7.71 -10.46 28.93
N ILE A 427 -7.64 -11.26 27.87
CA ILE A 427 -7.16 -10.82 26.56
C ILE A 427 -8.32 -10.26 25.74
N ASN A 428 -8.13 -9.07 25.15
CA ASN A 428 -9.08 -8.43 24.25
C ASN A 428 -8.53 -8.32 22.82
N PHE A 429 -9.40 -8.40 21.82
CA PHE A 429 -9.05 -8.23 20.40
C PHE A 429 -9.70 -6.99 19.79
N ILE A 430 -8.88 -6.18 19.11
CA ILE A 430 -9.30 -5.09 18.23
C ILE A 430 -8.99 -5.50 16.79
N PHE A 431 -10.04 -5.74 16.02
CA PHE A 431 -9.94 -5.85 14.56
C PHE A 431 -9.95 -4.45 13.97
N ALA A 432 -8.85 -4.04 13.36
CA ALA A 432 -8.60 -2.65 12.95
C ALA A 432 -8.40 -2.51 11.43
N PRO A 433 -9.37 -2.89 10.58
CA PRO A 433 -9.25 -2.65 9.15
C PRO A 433 -9.38 -1.15 8.84
N VAL A 434 -8.47 -0.59 8.04
CA VAL A 434 -8.51 0.83 7.67
C VAL A 434 -9.83 1.18 6.96
N ILE A 435 -10.34 0.24 6.16
CA ILE A 435 -11.55 0.39 5.36
C ILE A 435 -12.43 -0.85 5.53
N SER A 436 -13.74 -0.67 5.61
CA SER A 436 -14.67 -1.80 5.69
C SER A 436 -15.90 -1.59 4.82
N THR A 437 -16.38 -2.67 4.22
CA THR A 437 -17.75 -2.69 3.71
C THR A 437 -18.73 -2.72 4.87
N ARG A 438 -19.94 -2.16 4.67
CA ARG A 438 -21.00 -2.25 5.68
C ARG A 438 -21.37 -3.70 5.99
N ALA A 439 -21.45 -4.56 4.97
CA ALA A 439 -21.80 -5.97 5.12
C ALA A 439 -20.74 -6.73 5.94
N GLY A 440 -19.46 -6.61 5.56
CA GLY A 440 -18.36 -7.27 6.28
C GLY A 440 -18.24 -6.84 7.72
N LYS A 441 -18.41 -5.53 7.98
CA LYS A 441 -18.39 -5.01 9.35
C LYS A 441 -19.52 -5.62 10.17
N SER A 442 -20.75 -5.61 9.66
CA SER A 442 -21.90 -6.17 10.35
C SER A 442 -21.79 -7.69 10.55
N GLU A 443 -21.23 -8.42 9.59
CA GLU A 443 -20.96 -9.86 9.72
C GLU A 443 -19.98 -10.13 10.87
N MET A 444 -18.87 -9.40 10.92
CA MET A 444 -17.87 -9.52 11.98
C MET A 444 -18.42 -9.12 13.35
N GLU A 445 -19.17 -8.00 13.44
CA GLU A 445 -19.85 -7.58 14.68
C GLU A 445 -20.84 -8.64 15.17
N THR A 446 -21.62 -9.23 14.25
CA THR A 446 -22.57 -10.30 14.55
C THR A 446 -21.84 -11.54 15.05
N TYR A 447 -20.72 -11.91 14.43
CA TYR A 447 -19.90 -13.04 14.88
C TYR A 447 -19.37 -12.80 16.30
N ILE A 448 -18.75 -11.65 16.56
CA ILE A 448 -18.22 -11.30 17.89
C ILE A 448 -19.31 -11.35 18.97
N LYS A 449 -20.49 -10.80 18.65
CA LYS A 449 -21.60 -10.70 19.59
C LYS A 449 -22.29 -12.05 19.83
N ASN A 450 -22.70 -12.72 18.76
CA ASN A 450 -23.66 -13.83 18.84
C ASN A 450 -22.98 -15.20 18.85
N ILE A 451 -21.82 -15.34 18.21
CA ILE A 451 -21.11 -16.62 18.09
C ILE A 451 -19.98 -16.69 19.11
N ALA A 452 -19.12 -15.67 19.14
CA ALA A 452 -18.01 -15.64 20.09
C ALA A 452 -18.43 -15.24 21.51
N ASN A 453 -19.61 -14.64 21.68
CA ASN A 453 -20.10 -14.11 22.95
C ASN A 453 -19.08 -13.19 23.67
N ARG A 454 -18.41 -12.34 22.89
CA ARG A 454 -17.36 -11.41 23.36
C ARG A 454 -17.71 -9.95 23.14
N SER A 455 -19.01 -9.66 23.06
CA SER A 455 -19.55 -8.30 23.03
C SER A 455 -19.03 -7.48 24.22
N GLY A 456 -18.50 -6.29 23.95
CA GLY A 456 -17.92 -5.41 24.98
C GLY A 456 -16.51 -5.80 25.44
N LYS A 457 -15.94 -6.88 24.88
CA LYS A 457 -14.51 -7.21 25.02
C LYS A 457 -13.79 -7.01 23.70
N ASP A 458 -14.26 -7.68 22.65
CA ASP A 458 -13.66 -7.57 21.34
C ASP A 458 -14.45 -6.59 20.47
N VAL A 459 -13.76 -5.91 19.56
CA VAL A 459 -14.36 -4.85 18.75
C VAL A 459 -13.77 -4.84 17.35
N ILE A 460 -14.56 -4.35 16.40
CA ILE A 460 -14.06 -3.94 15.09
C ILE A 460 -14.11 -2.42 14.94
N LEU A 461 -12.94 -1.82 14.72
CA LEU A 461 -12.76 -0.39 14.52
C LEU A 461 -12.28 -0.15 13.10
N THR A 462 -13.03 0.65 12.34
CA THR A 462 -12.62 1.04 10.98
C THR A 462 -12.62 2.55 10.83
N SER A 463 -11.71 3.11 10.04
CA SER A 463 -11.69 4.54 9.75
C SER A 463 -12.79 4.92 8.79
N LYS A 464 -13.05 4.07 7.79
CA LYS A 464 -14.04 4.34 6.74
C LYS A 464 -14.95 3.17 6.50
N LEU A 465 -16.25 3.43 6.64
CA LEU A 465 -17.30 2.53 6.22
C LEU A 465 -17.74 2.89 4.80
N LEU A 466 -17.71 1.92 3.91
CA LEU A 466 -18.14 2.09 2.54
C LEU A 466 -19.66 1.96 2.43
N PRO A 467 -20.28 2.63 1.44
CA PRO A 467 -21.73 2.56 1.25
C PRO A 467 -22.16 1.12 0.96
N TYR A 468 -23.41 0.82 1.30
CA TYR A 468 -24.03 -0.44 0.91
C TYR A 468 -24.28 -0.41 -0.61
N TYR A 469 -23.73 -1.39 -1.33
CA TYR A 469 -24.04 -1.55 -2.75
C TYR A 469 -25.27 -2.44 -2.90
N LYS A 470 -26.28 -1.93 -3.62
CA LYS A 470 -27.45 -2.72 -4.02
C LYS A 470 -27.21 -3.25 -5.43
N GLU A 471 -27.14 -4.57 -5.56
CA GLU A 471 -27.08 -5.28 -6.83
C GLU A 471 -28.32 -5.00 -7.67
N ASN A 472 -28.16 -4.13 -8.67
CA ASN A 472 -29.23 -3.76 -9.61
C ASN A 472 -29.17 -4.57 -10.91
N TYR A 473 -28.04 -5.23 -11.19
CA TYR A 473 -27.79 -5.96 -12.43
C TYR A 473 -27.02 -7.23 -12.12
N VAL A 474 -27.41 -8.32 -12.80
CA VAL A 474 -26.63 -9.55 -12.88
C VAL A 474 -25.96 -9.62 -14.24
N TYR A 475 -24.66 -9.29 -14.28
CA TYR A 475 -23.90 -9.14 -15.51
C TYR A 475 -23.71 -10.47 -16.26
N ASP A 476 -23.57 -11.58 -15.53
CA ASP A 476 -23.69 -12.93 -16.06
C ASP A 476 -24.13 -13.93 -14.97
N ASN A 477 -24.57 -15.11 -15.39
CA ASN A 477 -25.01 -16.19 -14.49
C ASN A 477 -23.92 -16.69 -13.54
N PHE A 478 -22.65 -16.48 -13.87
CA PHE A 478 -21.50 -16.82 -13.01
C PHE A 478 -21.17 -15.69 -12.02
N ARG A 479 -21.91 -14.57 -12.07
CA ARG A 479 -21.70 -13.35 -11.29
C ARG A 479 -20.27 -12.82 -11.40
N ARG A 480 -19.53 -13.13 -12.48
CA ARG A 480 -18.10 -12.81 -12.63
C ARG A 480 -17.80 -11.32 -12.49
N TYR A 481 -18.77 -10.48 -12.86
CA TYR A 481 -18.64 -9.02 -12.85
C TYR A 481 -19.50 -8.38 -11.75
N ASN A 482 -20.53 -9.06 -11.23
CA ASN A 482 -21.27 -8.58 -10.04
C ASN A 482 -20.39 -8.49 -8.79
N ARG A 483 -19.18 -9.04 -8.83
CA ARG A 483 -18.24 -8.95 -7.73
C ARG A 483 -17.35 -7.69 -7.79
N PHE A 484 -17.36 -6.94 -8.90
CA PHE A 484 -16.86 -5.54 -8.94
C PHE A 484 -17.46 -4.68 -7.81
N GLN A 485 -18.61 -5.08 -7.27
CA GLN A 485 -19.42 -4.44 -6.24
C GLN A 485 -18.77 -4.38 -4.84
N THR A 486 -17.47 -4.63 -4.74
CA THR A 486 -16.66 -4.29 -3.57
C THR A 486 -15.60 -3.25 -3.96
N SER A 487 -16.09 -2.01 -4.10
CA SER A 487 -15.37 -0.77 -3.80
C SER A 487 -13.86 -0.79 -4.08
N SER A 488 -13.52 -0.57 -5.35
CA SER A 488 -12.16 -0.28 -5.78
C SER A 488 -11.73 1.02 -5.12
N VAL A 489 -11.05 0.91 -3.99
CA VAL A 489 -10.14 1.95 -3.55
C VAL A 489 -9.10 2.02 -4.65
N LEU A 490 -9.19 3.04 -5.51
CA LEU A 490 -8.15 3.28 -6.49
C LEU A 490 -6.92 3.65 -5.71
N PRO A 491 -5.93 2.75 -5.64
CA PRO A 491 -4.86 3.00 -4.74
C PRO A 491 -3.88 3.91 -5.42
N TYR A 492 -3.56 4.98 -4.74
CA TYR A 492 -2.25 5.57 -4.89
C TYR A 492 -1.14 4.63 -4.34
N MET A 493 -1.54 3.58 -3.62
CA MET A 493 -0.69 2.61 -2.95
C MET A 493 -1.34 1.24 -3.08
N GLY A 494 -0.88 0.32 -3.93
CA GLY A 494 -1.54 -0.99 -4.06
C GLY A 494 -1.63 -1.71 -2.71
N PRO A 495 -2.81 -1.75 -2.05
CA PRO A 495 -3.07 -2.65 -0.96
C PRO A 495 -3.51 -3.97 -1.61
N ASP A 496 -3.57 -5.05 -0.85
CA ASP A 496 -4.18 -6.30 -1.34
C ASP A 496 -5.69 -6.05 -1.32
N THR A 497 -6.21 -5.24 -2.25
CA THR A 497 -7.65 -5.15 -2.44
C THR A 497 -8.04 -6.49 -3.05
N ASN A 498 -8.32 -7.48 -2.20
CA ASN A 498 -8.93 -8.78 -2.52
C ASN A 498 -10.30 -8.63 -3.22
N ALA A 499 -10.71 -7.41 -3.59
CA ALA A 499 -11.60 -7.23 -4.72
C ALA A 499 -10.82 -7.62 -5.99
N GLU A 500 -10.68 -8.93 -6.22
CA GLU A 500 -9.97 -9.56 -7.36
C GLU A 500 -10.45 -9.04 -8.73
N GLU A 501 -11.50 -8.24 -8.79
CA GLU A 501 -12.18 -7.92 -10.04
C GLU A 501 -11.97 -6.48 -10.56
N PHE A 502 -11.66 -5.46 -9.74
CA PHE A 502 -11.37 -4.10 -10.27
C PHE A 502 -9.91 -3.68 -10.24
N THR A 503 -9.08 -4.48 -9.57
CA THR A 503 -7.61 -4.49 -9.66
C THR A 503 -7.10 -4.37 -11.11
N PRO A 504 -7.69 -4.99 -12.15
CA PRO A 504 -6.99 -5.07 -13.42
C PRO A 504 -7.01 -3.81 -14.31
N LEU A 505 -7.87 -2.80 -14.08
CA LEU A 505 -7.85 -1.59 -14.92
C LEU A 505 -6.73 -0.64 -14.50
N TYR A 506 -6.56 -0.40 -13.19
CA TYR A 506 -5.52 0.51 -12.68
C TYR A 506 -4.17 -0.19 -12.51
N GLU A 507 -4.12 -1.48 -12.14
CA GLU A 507 -2.87 -2.27 -12.12
C GLU A 507 -2.19 -2.35 -13.48
N LYS A 508 -2.96 -2.40 -14.58
CA LYS A 508 -2.41 -2.26 -15.94
C LYS A 508 -1.60 -0.98 -16.17
N PHE A 509 -1.84 0.06 -15.37
CA PHE A 509 -1.08 1.30 -15.40
C PHE A 509 -0.01 1.37 -14.29
N LEU A 510 -0.01 0.47 -13.30
CA LEU A 510 1.00 0.45 -12.24
C LEU A 510 2.36 0.02 -12.80
N CYS A 511 3.22 1.00 -13.03
CA CYS A 511 4.69 0.98 -13.12
C CYS A 511 5.42 0.00 -14.05
N THR A 512 4.84 -1.09 -14.54
CA THR A 512 5.50 -2.01 -15.45
C THR A 512 4.48 -2.50 -16.49
N SER A 513 4.91 -2.67 -17.74
CA SER A 513 4.08 -3.29 -18.80
C SER A 513 3.80 -4.78 -18.55
N HIS A 514 4.19 -5.28 -17.38
CA HIS A 514 4.21 -6.68 -16.99
C HIS A 514 3.59 -6.90 -15.59
N ALA A 515 3.19 -5.82 -14.89
CA ALA A 515 2.17 -5.84 -13.85
C ALA A 515 0.84 -6.15 -14.54
N GLN A 516 0.75 -7.37 -15.04
CA GLN A 516 -0.32 -7.84 -15.87
C GLN A 516 -0.58 -9.28 -15.49
N LYS A 517 -1.47 -9.43 -14.53
CA LYS A 517 -2.58 -10.33 -14.81
C LYS A 517 -3.44 -9.64 -15.86
N ILE A 518 -3.72 -10.29 -16.98
CA ILE A 518 -4.59 -9.70 -18.00
C ILE A 518 -5.96 -9.52 -17.34
N CYS A 519 -6.59 -8.35 -17.54
CA CYS A 519 -7.93 -8.06 -17.02
C CYS A 519 -8.96 -9.14 -17.35
N LEU A 520 -8.73 -9.94 -18.41
CA LEU A 520 -9.61 -11.02 -18.83
C LEU A 520 -9.27 -12.35 -18.16
N ASP A 521 -8.00 -12.60 -17.82
CA ASP A 521 -7.53 -13.89 -17.31
C ASP A 521 -7.89 -14.10 -15.83
N ASN A 522 -8.11 -13.02 -15.10
CA ASN A 522 -8.39 -13.06 -13.66
C ASN A 522 -9.84 -12.71 -13.30
N ILE A 523 -10.71 -12.52 -14.29
CA ILE A 523 -12.16 -12.43 -14.07
C ILE A 523 -12.68 -13.86 -13.92
N GLY A 524 -12.58 -14.40 -12.71
CA GLY A 524 -13.18 -15.70 -12.37
C GLY A 524 -12.25 -16.79 -11.85
N ASP A 525 -11.00 -16.50 -11.48
CA ASP A 525 -10.18 -17.47 -10.74
C ASP A 525 -10.61 -17.52 -9.26
N ILE A 526 -11.80 -18.07 -9.01
CA ILE A 526 -12.14 -18.64 -7.71
C ILE A 526 -12.19 -20.16 -7.87
N LEU A 527 -11.38 -20.84 -7.04
CA LEU A 527 -11.50 -22.27 -6.74
C LEU A 527 -12.98 -22.63 -6.57
N ASN A 528 -13.45 -23.60 -7.35
CA ASN A 528 -14.76 -24.20 -7.16
C ASN A 528 -14.92 -24.67 -5.70
N PHE A 529 -15.52 -23.84 -4.84
CA PHE A 529 -16.11 -24.30 -3.60
C PHE A 529 -17.44 -24.96 -3.96
N TYR A 530 -17.36 -26.20 -4.44
CA TYR A 530 -18.49 -27.10 -4.41
C TYR A 530 -18.72 -27.51 -2.95
N VAL A 531 -19.92 -27.19 -2.44
CA VAL A 531 -20.56 -27.96 -1.37
C VAL A 531 -21.24 -29.17 -2.02
#